data_AF-A0A845LM73-F1
#
_entry.id   AF-A0A845LM73-F1
#
_cell.length_a   1.000
_cell.length_b   1.000
_cell.length_c   1.000
_cell.angle_alpha   90.00
_cell.angle_beta   90.00
_cell.angle_gamma   90.00
#
_symmetry.space_group_name_H-M   'P 1'
#
loop_
_entity.id
_entity.type
_entity.pdbx_description
1 polymer ?
#
loop_
_entity_poly.entity_id
_entity_poly.type
_entity_poly.pdbx_seq_one_letter_code
_entity_poly.pdbx_strand_id
1 'polypeptide(L)'
;MWRILVFLAVGVTIGAVVKFGERQKKWVGRLQQIGVVLLLFSMGLSIGLNEEILGNLRSLGMQAFTYAALTSVFSILVVYGLSRVLVREVRHK
;
A
#
# COMPACT_ATOMS: atom_id res chain seq x y z
N MET A 1 -3.29 13.73 10.17
CA MET A 1 -2.44 12.52 9.93
C MET A 1 -2.25 11.66 11.18
N TRP A 2 -2.04 12.24 12.37
CA TRP A 2 -1.85 11.49 13.63
C TRP A 2 -2.91 10.42 13.94
N ARG A 3 -4.17 10.69 13.60
CA ARG A 3 -5.30 9.77 13.83
C ARG A 3 -5.07 8.38 13.23
N ILE A 4 -4.55 8.30 12.00
CA ILE A 4 -4.32 7.01 11.31
C ILE A 4 -3.21 6.23 12.04
N LEU A 5 -2.16 6.93 12.48
CA LEU A 5 -1.07 6.32 13.25
C LEU A 5 -1.57 5.76 14.59
N VAL A 6 -2.48 6.47 15.27
CA VAL A 6 -3.10 5.99 16.51
C VAL A 6 -3.92 4.72 16.26
N PHE A 7 -4.77 4.68 15.23
CA PHE A 7 -5.54 3.48 14.89
C PHE A 7 -4.64 2.30 14.51
N LEU A 8 -3.54 2.55 13.78
CA LEU A 8 -2.54 1.52 13.46
C LEU A 8 -1.87 0.99 14.73
N ALA A 9 -1.41 1.87 15.62
CA ALA A 9 -0.74 1.50 16.86
C ALA A 9 -1.67 0.66 17.76
N VAL A 10 -2.93 1.06 17.89
CA VAL A 10 -3.96 0.30 18.62
C VAL A 10 -4.19 -1.06 17.96
N GLY A 11 -4.33 -1.11 16.63
CA GLY A 11 -4.51 -2.36 15.90
C GLY A 11 -3.35 -3.35 16.09
N VAL A 12 -2.11 -2.87 16.05
CA VAL A 12 -0.91 -3.68 16.31
C VAL A 12 -0.87 -4.17 17.75
N THR A 13 -1.17 -3.29 18.72
CA THR A 13 -1.18 -3.65 20.15
C THR A 13 -2.22 -4.73 20.43
N ILE A 14 -3.44 -4.59 19.88
CA ILE A 14 -4.49 -5.60 19.99
C ILE A 14 -4.06 -6.90 19.30
N GLY A 15 -3.45 -6.80 18.10
CA GLY A 15 -2.91 -7.95 17.36
C GLY A 15 -1.84 -8.73 18.11
N ALA A 16 -1.02 -8.06 18.91
CA ALA A 16 0.05 -8.65 19.70
C ALA A 16 -0.43 -9.27 21.02
N VAL A 17 -1.41 -8.65 21.68
CA VAL A 17 -1.94 -9.10 22.99
C VAL A 17 -2.98 -10.21 22.82
N VAL A 18 -3.83 -10.13 21.78
CA VAL A 18 -4.92 -11.08 21.55
C VAL A 18 -4.45 -12.22 20.65
N LYS A 19 -4.38 -13.44 21.19
CA LYS A 19 -4.15 -14.65 20.37
C LYS A 19 -5.40 -14.98 19.55
N PHE A 20 -5.51 -14.40 18.37
CA PHE A 20 -6.55 -14.75 17.41
C PHE A 20 -6.38 -16.17 16.88
N GLY A 21 -7.43 -16.98 16.95
CA GLY A 21 -7.47 -18.28 16.30
C GLY A 21 -7.52 -18.17 14.77
N GLU A 22 -7.15 -19.25 14.07
CA GLU A 22 -7.17 -19.38 12.61
C GLU A 22 -8.48 -18.90 11.96
N ARG A 23 -9.62 -19.22 12.59
CA ARG A 23 -10.96 -18.85 12.08
C ARG A 23 -11.21 -17.34 12.18
N GLN A 24 -10.80 -16.70 13.27
CA GLN A 24 -10.97 -15.26 13.47
C GLN A 24 -10.09 -14.46 12.52
N LYS A 25 -8.84 -14.89 12.30
CA LYS A 25 -7.94 -14.27 11.31
C LYS A 25 -8.54 -14.31 9.90
N LYS A 26 -9.14 -15.44 9.49
CA LYS A 26 -9.84 -15.56 8.19
C LYS A 26 -11.05 -14.63 8.08
N TRP A 27 -11.85 -14.49 9.14
CA TRP A 27 -12.99 -13.57 9.14
C TRP A 27 -12.56 -12.11 9.04
N VAL A 28 -11.56 -11.69 9.81
CA VAL A 28 -11.00 -10.34 9.76
C VAL A 28 -10.43 -10.05 8.38
N GLY A 29 -9.69 -10.99 7.78
CA GLY A 29 -9.16 -10.85 6.42
C GLY A 29 -10.27 -10.66 5.37
N ARG A 30 -11.36 -11.44 5.44
CA ARG A 30 -12.51 -11.24 4.54
C ARG A 30 -13.19 -9.88 4.75
N LEU A 31 -13.39 -9.47 6.00
CA LEU A 31 -14.01 -8.19 6.32
C LEU A 31 -13.16 -7.02 5.81
N GLN A 32 -11.83 -7.10 5.98
CA GLN A 32 -10.89 -6.13 5.44
C GLN A 32 -10.95 -6.07 3.92
N GLN A 33 -11.00 -7.22 3.24
CA GLN A 33 -11.13 -7.25 1.78
C GLN A 33 -12.42 -6.59 1.29
N ILE A 34 -13.56 -6.90 1.91
CA ILE A 34 -14.85 -6.25 1.60
C ILE A 34 -14.74 -4.75 1.85
N GLY A 35 -14.15 -4.34 2.97
CA GLY A 35 -13.93 -2.93 3.30
C GLY A 35 -13.08 -2.21 2.25
N VAL A 36 -11.96 -2.81 1.81
CA VAL A 36 -11.09 -2.25 0.76
C VAL A 36 -11.85 -2.12 -0.56
N VAL A 37 -12.64 -3.13 -0.96
CA VAL A 37 -13.45 -3.04 -2.18
C VAL A 37 -14.46 -1.91 -2.09
N LEU A 38 -15.18 -1.79 -0.97
CA LEU A 38 -16.14 -0.69 -0.77
C LEU A 38 -15.47 0.68 -0.76
N LEU A 39 -14.29 0.80 -0.14
CA LEU A 39 -13.51 2.05 -0.14
C LEU A 39 -13.03 2.41 -1.54
N LEU A 40 -12.49 1.45 -2.30
CA LEU A 40 -12.06 1.66 -3.68
C LEU A 40 -13.24 2.04 -4.58
N PHE A 41 -14.40 1.41 -4.38
CA PHE A 41 -15.62 1.75 -5.09
C PHE A 41 -16.07 3.19 -4.78
N SER A 42 -16.12 3.57 -3.50
CA SER A 42 -16.47 4.94 -3.09
C SER A 42 -15.47 5.98 -3.60
N MET A 43 -14.17 5.66 -3.60
CA MET A 43 -13.14 6.50 -4.20
C MET A 43 -13.36 6.66 -5.71
N GLY A 44 -13.68 5.58 -6.41
CA GLY A 44 -14.00 5.60 -7.84
C GLY A 44 -15.21 6.47 -8.16
N LEU A 45 -16.29 6.37 -7.39
CA LEU A 45 -17.46 7.23 -7.51
C LEU A 45 -17.10 8.71 -7.28
N SER A 46 -16.32 8.99 -6.24
CA SER A 46 -15.91 10.36 -5.90
C SER A 46 -15.06 11.00 -7.01
N ILE A 47 -14.17 10.22 -7.64
CA ILE A 47 -13.38 10.67 -8.79
C ILE A 47 -14.27 10.86 -10.03
N GLY A 48 -15.18 9.91 -10.29
CA GLY A 48 -16.05 9.95 -11.46
C GLY A 48 -17.09 11.08 -11.45
N LEU A 49 -17.42 11.62 -10.28
CA LEU A 49 -18.31 12.78 -10.14
C LEU A 49 -17.55 14.11 -10.04
N ASN A 50 -16.22 14.07 -9.93
CA ASN A 50 -15.40 15.27 -9.78
C ASN A 50 -14.92 15.76 -11.15
N GLU A 51 -15.59 16.78 -11.68
CA GLU A 51 -15.28 17.38 -13.00
C GLU A 51 -13.85 17.95 -13.10
N GLU A 52 -13.28 18.41 -11.99
CA GLU A 52 -11.89 18.89 -11.95
C GLU A 52 -10.91 17.74 -12.17
N ILE A 53 -11.14 16.59 -11.52
CA ILE A 53 -10.33 15.39 -11.70
C ILE A 53 -10.55 14.84 -13.11
N LEU A 54 -11.80 14.77 -13.60
CA LEU A 54 -12.14 14.32 -14.95
C LEU A 54 -11.47 15.18 -16.03
N GLY A 55 -11.56 16.51 -15.91
CA GLY A 55 -10.93 17.46 -16.83
C GLY A 55 -9.40 17.37 -16.80
N ASN A 56 -8.82 17.04 -15.63
CA ASN A 56 -7.38 16.87 -15.45
C ASN A 56 -6.90 15.41 -15.54
N LEU A 57 -7.73 14.46 -15.99
CA LEU A 57 -7.36 13.04 -16.06
C LEU A 57 -6.09 12.81 -16.87
N ARG A 58 -5.90 13.56 -17.96
CA ARG A 58 -4.69 13.46 -18.77
C ARG A 58 -3.45 13.87 -17.99
N SER A 59 -3.52 14.97 -17.23
CA SER A 59 -2.40 15.45 -16.40
C SER A 59 -2.13 14.49 -15.24
N LEU A 60 -3.17 14.10 -14.50
CA LEU A 60 -3.08 13.16 -13.38
C LEU A 60 -2.59 11.79 -13.82
N GLY A 61 -3.06 11.29 -14.97
CA GLY A 61 -2.60 10.04 -15.55
C GLY A 61 -1.13 10.08 -15.97
N MET A 62 -0.69 11.17 -16.60
CA MET A 62 0.73 11.35 -16.94
C MET A 62 1.61 11.44 -15.70
N GLN A 63 1.17 12.15 -14.66
CA GLN A 63 1.86 12.20 -13.38
C GLN A 63 1.94 10.80 -12.74
N ALA A 64 0.82 10.10 -12.64
CA ALA A 64 0.74 8.76 -12.07
C ALA A 64 1.62 7.75 -12.83
N PHE A 65 1.61 7.80 -14.17
CA PHE A 65 2.46 6.95 -15.01
C PHE A 65 3.95 7.27 -14.79
N THR A 66 4.31 8.55 -14.74
CA THR A 66 5.69 8.97 -14.49
C THR A 66 6.16 8.53 -13.10
N TYR A 67 5.32 8.70 -12.07
CA TYR A 67 5.61 8.19 -10.73
C TYR A 67 5.76 6.67 -10.72
N ALA A 68 4.85 5.93 -11.35
CA ALA A 68 4.91 4.48 -11.40
C ALA A 68 6.18 3.99 -12.11
N ALA A 69 6.51 4.56 -13.27
CA ALA A 69 7.70 4.20 -14.04
C ALA A 69 8.99 4.53 -13.29
N LEU A 70 9.14 5.76 -12.79
CA LEU A 70 10.33 6.18 -12.06
C LEU A 70 10.51 5.40 -10.76
N THR A 71 9.46 5.24 -9.96
CA THR A 71 9.55 4.50 -8.69
C THR A 71 9.84 3.02 -8.92
N SER A 72 9.27 2.40 -9.95
CA SER A 72 9.53 0.99 -10.29
C SER A 72 10.97 0.80 -10.75
N VAL A 73 11.46 1.62 -11.70
CA VAL A 73 12.84 1.54 -12.19
C VAL A 73 13.83 1.81 -11.06
N PHE A 74 13.61 2.86 -10.28
CA PHE A 74 14.45 3.21 -9.13
C PHE A 74 14.48 2.09 -8.09
N SER A 75 13.32 1.51 -7.74
CA SER A 75 13.23 0.37 -6.83
C SER A 75 14.06 -0.82 -7.32
N ILE A 76 13.94 -1.19 -8.60
CA ILE A 76 14.73 -2.28 -9.21
C ILE A 76 16.23 -1.98 -9.15
N LEU A 77 16.65 -0.76 -9.53
CA LEU A 77 18.05 -0.36 -9.51
C LEU A 77 18.65 -0.41 -8.10
N VAL A 78 17.92 0.12 -7.11
CA VAL A 78 18.34 0.13 -5.71
C VAL A 78 18.42 -1.29 -5.16
N VAL A 79 17.40 -2.12 -5.39
CA VAL A 79 17.39 -3.52 -4.92
C VAL A 79 18.51 -4.32 -5.59
N TYR A 80 18.77 -4.12 -6.88
CA TYR A 80 19.87 -4.79 -7.57
C TYR A 80 21.24 -4.33 -7.04
N GLY A 81 21.44 -3.02 -6.83
CA GLY A 81 22.65 -2.46 -6.26
C GLY A 81 22.91 -2.98 -4.84
N LEU A 82 21.90 -2.92 -3.97
CA LEU A 82 21.98 -3.47 -2.61
C LEU A 82 22.22 -4.96 -2.64
N SER A 83 21.50 -5.73 -3.46
CA SER A 83 21.70 -7.18 -3.57
C SER A 83 23.13 -7.52 -3.94
N ARG A 84 23.74 -6.80 -4.89
CA ARG A 84 25.15 -7.05 -5.30
C ARG A 84 26.16 -6.68 -4.21
N VAL A 85 25.88 -5.67 -3.38
CA VAL A 85 26.73 -5.27 -2.25
C VAL A 85 26.54 -6.22 -1.06
N LEU A 86 25.29 -6.50 -0.66
CA LEU A 86 24.98 -7.38 0.48
C LEU A 86 25.33 -8.85 0.21
N VAL A 87 25.06 -9.38 -1.00
CA VAL A 87 25.38 -10.77 -1.34
C VAL A 87 26.90 -10.97 -1.48
N ARG A 88 27.66 -9.94 -1.85
CA ARG A 88 29.13 -9.99 -1.78
C ARG A 88 29.63 -10.10 -0.34
N GLU A 89 29.00 -9.39 0.59
CA GLU A 89 29.36 -9.43 2.02
C GLU A 89 29.03 -10.79 2.67
N VAL A 90 27.89 -11.40 2.33
CA VAL A 90 27.45 -12.69 2.90
C VAL A 90 28.28 -13.88 2.39
N ARG A 91 28.98 -13.76 1.26
CA ARG A 91 29.85 -14.83 0.72
C ARG A 91 31.28 -14.82 1.30
N HIS A 92 31.62 -13.82 2.11
CA HIS A 92 32.97 -13.67 2.69
C HIS A 92 33.04 -13.98 4.20
N LYS A 93 31.95 -14.48 4.79
CA LYS A 93 31.92 -15.18 6.08
C LYS A 93 31.63 -16.66 5.85
#